data_AF-A0A0F9QZJ7-F1
#
_entry.id   AF-A0A0F9QZJ7-F1
#
_cell.length_a   1.000
_cell.length_b   1.000
_cell.length_c   1.000
_cell.angle_alpha   90.00
_cell.angle_beta   90.00
_cell.angle_gamma   90.00
#
_symmetry.space_group_name_H-M   'P 1'
#
loop_
_entity.id
_entity.type
_entity.pdbx_description
1 polymer ?
#
loop_
_entity_poly.entity_id
_entity_poly.type
_entity_poly.pdbx_seq_one_letter_code
_entity_poly.pdbx_strand_id
1 'polypeptide(L)'
;MKLLDTWVGVNETWCRARLMEGWGGLIQGAGSGGRAAPLYPTMQRECARSLSAMRRAGGLTAAYFNTNPWYSPQQTLDDALRAIGAELEHLSFLVIDHELSPVPATRAGAQDLDDRTHELIRLTRDVAAPWGIPIIGYSADWFLGFLGTLLGRTGPDNLRNWYALDGYWHARYDNIPDLRMGTPTWAMAEPVVGKQYKGTTILGGKVTDLNVFDGAWIHEITQAPVEPTPPAPPEEPEKETNMILLIGREGDGGGIFTLDGKHLSLPELTSIRWVAEQQGADVLVQKVDAHDPFFTEGAITFPHGIPRP
;
A
#
# COMPACT_ATOMS: atom_id res chain seq x y z
N MET A 1 17.87 5.05 14.10
CA MET A 1 17.69 5.73 12.80
C MET A 1 16.90 7.02 13.01
N LYS A 2 17.13 8.10 12.26
CA LYS A 2 16.32 9.33 12.35
C LYS A 2 15.22 9.34 11.29
N LEU A 3 13.98 9.65 11.65
CA LEU A 3 12.86 9.75 10.70
C LEU A 3 12.19 11.12 10.82
N LEU A 4 11.67 11.62 9.69
CA LEU A 4 10.91 12.86 9.63
C LEU A 4 9.43 12.52 9.62
N ASP A 5 8.65 13.15 10.47
CA ASP A 5 7.19 13.11 10.39
C ASP A 5 6.68 14.43 9.77
N THR A 6 5.81 14.36 8.77
CA THR A 6 5.24 15.53 8.11
C THR A 6 3.73 15.38 7.85
N TRP A 7 3.04 16.50 7.92
CA TRP A 7 1.64 16.67 7.48
C TRP A 7 1.50 17.60 6.26
N VAL A 8 2.64 18.03 5.68
CA VAL A 8 2.69 18.85 4.47
C VAL A 8 3.38 18.11 3.32
N GLY A 9 3.05 18.51 2.09
CA GLY A 9 3.62 17.92 0.88
C GLY A 9 5.12 18.14 0.72
N VAL A 10 5.83 17.07 0.41
CA VAL A 10 7.25 17.07 0.04
C VAL A 10 7.45 16.54 -1.39
N ASN A 11 8.63 16.79 -1.95
CA ASN A 11 9.01 16.29 -3.28
C ASN A 11 10.32 15.52 -3.19
N GLU A 12 10.66 14.82 -4.28
CA GLU A 12 11.81 13.91 -4.30
C GLU A 12 13.14 14.64 -4.05
N THR A 13 13.32 15.85 -4.61
CA THR A 13 14.51 16.68 -4.37
C THR A 13 14.69 16.99 -2.88
N TRP A 14 13.60 17.37 -2.20
CA TRP A 14 13.61 17.61 -0.77
C TRP A 14 13.95 16.33 -0.01
N CYS A 15 13.36 15.18 -0.37
CA CYS A 15 13.64 13.90 0.26
C CYS A 15 15.12 13.51 0.11
N ARG A 16 15.70 13.59 -1.09
CA ARG A 16 17.12 13.30 -1.33
C ARG A 16 18.03 14.19 -0.49
N ALA A 17 17.71 15.48 -0.35
CA ALA A 17 18.47 16.39 0.52
C ALA A 17 18.44 15.93 1.98
N ARG A 18 17.29 15.49 2.50
CA ARG A 18 17.19 14.96 3.87
C ARG A 18 17.95 13.65 4.05
N LEU A 19 17.92 12.75 3.07
CA LEU A 19 18.71 11.52 3.12
C LEU A 19 20.22 11.82 3.20
N MET A 20 20.71 12.80 2.42
CA MET A 20 22.11 13.25 2.49
C MET A 20 22.49 13.90 3.83
N GLU A 21 21.52 14.47 4.55
CA GLU A 21 21.70 15.01 5.92
C GLU A 21 21.66 13.92 7.01
N GLY A 22 21.47 12.66 6.64
CA GLY A 22 21.42 11.51 7.55
C GLY A 22 20.05 11.19 8.12
N TRP A 23 18.97 11.69 7.50
CA TRP A 23 17.61 11.17 7.74
C TRP A 23 17.42 9.84 7.00
N GLY A 24 16.67 8.92 7.59
CA GLY A 24 16.46 7.58 7.05
C GLY A 24 15.13 7.40 6.29
N GLY A 25 14.18 8.32 6.45
CA GLY A 25 12.85 8.16 5.86
C GLY A 25 11.83 9.19 6.31
N LEU A 26 10.58 8.95 5.90
CA LEU A 26 9.42 9.80 6.08
C LEU A 26 8.26 9.02 6.71
N ILE A 27 7.65 9.59 7.74
CA ILE A 27 6.35 9.23 8.26
C ILE A 27 5.37 10.31 7.78
N GLN A 28 4.27 9.93 7.14
CA GLN A 28 3.35 10.87 6.52
C GLN A 28 1.94 10.72 7.09
N GLY A 29 1.33 11.83 7.45
CA GLY A 29 -0.05 11.83 7.93
C GLY A 29 -1.04 11.48 6.83
N ALA A 30 -1.87 10.46 7.10
CA ALA A 30 -2.93 9.96 6.24
C ALA A 30 -4.35 10.15 6.82
N GLY A 31 -4.45 10.39 8.14
CA GLY A 31 -5.68 10.20 8.92
C GLY A 31 -6.60 11.39 9.17
N SER A 32 -7.84 11.03 9.54
CA SER A 32 -9.06 11.83 9.65
C SER A 32 -9.22 12.62 10.95
N GLY A 33 -8.54 13.77 11.02
CA GLY A 33 -9.04 14.90 11.81
C GLY A 33 -8.86 14.84 13.34
N GLY A 34 -9.12 16.00 13.95
CA GLY A 34 -8.65 16.43 15.27
C GLY A 34 -8.40 17.95 15.27
N ARG A 35 -7.57 18.49 16.17
CA ARG A 35 -7.09 19.89 16.03
C ARG A 35 -6.39 20.17 14.69
N ALA A 36 -5.93 19.13 13.99
CA ALA A 36 -5.39 19.20 12.63
C ALA A 36 -6.48 19.31 11.54
N ALA A 37 -7.77 19.43 11.87
CA ALA A 37 -8.87 19.52 10.89
C ALA A 37 -8.65 20.57 9.77
N PRO A 38 -8.06 21.75 10.01
CA PRO A 38 -7.73 22.67 8.91
C PRO A 38 -6.63 22.16 7.97
N LEU A 39 -5.75 21.29 8.46
CA LEU A 39 -4.63 20.71 7.73
C LEU A 39 -5.01 19.38 7.04
N TYR A 40 -6.10 18.75 7.46
CA TYR A 40 -6.54 17.45 6.98
C TYR A 40 -6.67 17.34 5.45
N PRO A 41 -7.33 18.30 4.75
CA PRO A 41 -7.39 18.23 3.28
C PRO A 41 -6.00 18.26 2.64
N THR A 42 -5.05 18.96 3.26
CA THR A 42 -3.66 18.98 2.78
C THR A 42 -2.99 17.65 3.05
N MET A 43 -3.09 17.08 4.25
CA MET A 43 -2.52 15.78 4.58
C MET A 43 -2.98 14.69 3.60
N GLN A 44 -4.30 14.57 3.38
CA GLN A 44 -4.83 13.56 2.47
C GLN A 44 -4.34 13.72 1.03
N ARG A 45 -4.36 14.95 0.51
CA ARG A 45 -3.90 15.23 -0.87
C ARG A 45 -2.41 14.96 -1.05
N GLU A 46 -1.63 15.13 0.01
CA GLU A 46 -0.18 15.09 -0.04
C GLU A 46 0.41 13.74 0.33
N CYS A 47 -0.39 12.85 0.93
CA CYS A 47 0.09 11.62 1.55
C CYS A 47 0.79 10.69 0.53
N ALA A 48 0.06 10.11 -0.42
CA ALA A 48 0.63 9.24 -1.45
C ALA A 48 1.78 9.90 -2.22
N ARG A 49 1.66 11.20 -2.56
CA ARG A 49 2.71 11.93 -3.30
C ARG A 49 4.02 12.00 -2.52
N SER A 50 3.94 12.29 -1.22
CA SER A 50 5.08 12.45 -0.33
C SER A 50 5.75 11.12 0.00
N LEU A 51 4.95 10.08 0.25
CA LEU A 51 5.43 8.70 0.41
C LEU A 51 6.19 8.24 -0.84
N SER A 52 5.56 8.38 -2.01
CA SER A 52 6.17 8.02 -3.29
C SER A 52 7.46 8.79 -3.58
N ALA A 53 7.51 10.08 -3.20
CA ALA A 53 8.72 10.89 -3.32
C ALA A 53 9.87 10.41 -2.41
N MET A 54 9.58 10.02 -1.16
CA MET A 54 10.59 9.46 -0.27
C MET A 54 11.07 8.09 -0.75
N ARG A 55 10.16 7.22 -1.17
CA ARG A 55 10.51 5.90 -1.71
C ARG A 55 11.41 5.99 -2.94
N ARG A 56 11.09 6.86 -3.92
CA ARG A 56 11.96 7.10 -5.10
C ARG A 56 13.31 7.71 -4.74
N ALA A 57 13.38 8.46 -3.65
CA ALA A 57 14.64 8.96 -3.11
C ALA A 57 15.50 7.85 -2.46
N GLY A 58 14.92 6.67 -2.20
CA GLY A 58 15.56 5.52 -1.56
C GLY A 58 15.43 5.52 -0.03
N GLY A 59 14.50 6.30 0.52
CA GLY A 59 14.25 6.35 1.96
C GLY A 59 13.12 5.43 2.41
N LEU A 60 13.07 5.17 3.71
CA LEU A 60 11.98 4.44 4.36
C LEU A 60 10.67 5.26 4.32
N THR A 61 9.55 4.57 4.19
CA THR A 61 8.21 5.19 4.19
C THR A 61 7.33 4.57 5.27
N ALA A 62 6.60 5.40 6.00
CA ALA A 62 5.56 4.99 6.94
C ALA A 62 4.40 5.98 6.89
N ALA A 63 3.22 5.57 7.34
CA ALA A 63 2.06 6.45 7.43
C ALA A 63 1.41 6.38 8.80
N TYR A 64 0.80 7.48 9.23
CA TYR A 64 0.05 7.53 10.48
C TYR A 64 -1.37 8.05 10.28
N PHE A 65 -2.27 7.63 11.16
CA PHE A 65 -3.63 8.14 11.23
C PHE A 65 -4.17 8.06 12.65
N ASN A 66 -5.05 9.00 12.98
CA ASN A 66 -5.46 9.23 14.35
C ASN A 66 -6.73 8.45 14.73
N THR A 67 -6.70 7.75 15.87
CA THR A 67 -7.95 7.35 16.54
C THR A 67 -8.66 8.59 17.05
N ASN A 68 -9.98 8.69 16.84
CA ASN A 68 -10.72 9.90 17.17
C ASN A 68 -12.19 9.59 17.54
N PRO A 69 -12.85 10.46 18.33
CA PRO A 69 -14.22 10.23 18.78
C PRO A 69 -15.30 10.62 17.75
N TRP A 70 -14.93 11.29 16.65
CA TRP A 70 -15.89 11.86 15.71
C TRP A 70 -16.22 10.93 14.53
N TYR A 71 -15.27 10.08 14.15
CA TYR A 71 -15.40 9.12 13.06
C TYR A 71 -15.41 7.70 13.62
N SER A 72 -16.06 6.78 12.91
CA SER A 72 -15.91 5.37 13.24
C SER A 72 -14.47 4.90 12.93
N PRO A 73 -13.99 3.82 13.58
CA PRO A 73 -12.73 3.19 13.22
C PRO A 73 -12.64 2.84 11.72
N GLN A 74 -13.72 2.29 11.16
CA GLN A 74 -13.77 1.97 9.72
C GLN A 74 -13.64 3.21 8.84
N GLN A 75 -14.37 4.29 9.14
CA GLN A 75 -14.26 5.54 8.37
C GLN A 75 -12.84 6.12 8.42
N THR A 76 -12.21 6.07 9.60
CA THR A 76 -10.83 6.52 9.79
C THR A 76 -9.85 5.73 8.94
N LEU A 77 -10.01 4.40 8.93
CA LEU A 77 -9.17 3.52 8.11
C LEU A 77 -9.43 3.75 6.62
N ASP A 78 -10.68 3.80 6.17
CA ASP A 78 -11.03 4.00 4.76
C ASP A 78 -10.45 5.31 4.20
N ASP A 79 -10.51 6.39 4.98
CA ASP A 79 -9.95 7.68 4.62
C ASP A 79 -8.41 7.65 4.58
N ALA A 80 -7.78 6.96 5.53
CA ALA A 80 -6.32 6.78 5.54
C ALA A 80 -5.85 5.96 4.34
N LEU A 81 -6.51 4.82 4.05
CA LEU A 81 -6.20 3.97 2.90
C LEU A 81 -6.38 4.70 1.58
N ARG A 82 -7.42 5.54 1.47
CA ARG A 82 -7.61 6.40 0.28
C ARG A 82 -6.47 7.40 0.11
N ALA A 83 -5.98 7.99 1.19
CA ALA A 83 -4.88 8.95 1.17
C ALA A 83 -3.52 8.30 0.86
N ILE A 84 -3.28 7.10 1.39
CA ILE A 84 -2.06 6.29 1.16
C ILE A 84 -2.06 5.74 -0.28
N GLY A 85 -3.20 5.25 -0.76
CA GLY A 85 -3.36 4.70 -2.10
C GLY A 85 -2.41 3.54 -2.37
N ALA A 86 -1.81 3.54 -3.57
CA ALA A 86 -0.90 2.47 -4.01
C ALA A 86 0.41 2.37 -3.22
N GLU A 87 0.74 3.36 -2.38
CA GLU A 87 1.97 3.30 -1.57
C GLU A 87 1.83 2.38 -0.35
N LEU A 88 0.63 1.84 -0.06
CA LEU A 88 0.38 0.97 1.09
C LEU A 88 1.33 -0.23 1.14
N GLU A 89 1.48 -0.94 0.02
CA GLU A 89 2.34 -2.12 -0.11
C GLU A 89 3.85 -1.82 0.03
N HIS A 90 4.22 -0.54 0.06
CA HIS A 90 5.60 -0.10 0.19
C HIS A 90 5.91 0.51 1.56
N LEU A 91 4.94 0.57 2.46
CA LEU A 91 5.16 1.09 3.81
C LEU A 91 5.96 0.09 4.63
N SER A 92 6.93 0.60 5.39
CA SER A 92 7.70 -0.20 6.34
C SER A 92 6.97 -0.42 7.66
N PHE A 93 6.01 0.43 8.01
CA PHE A 93 5.08 0.27 9.13
C PHE A 93 3.92 1.27 9.04
N LEU A 94 2.85 0.97 9.77
CA LEU A 94 1.72 1.87 10.02
C LEU A 94 1.71 2.33 11.47
N VAL A 95 1.22 3.54 11.71
CA VAL A 95 1.14 4.15 13.04
C VAL A 95 -0.30 4.51 13.36
N ILE A 96 -0.78 4.03 14.51
CA ILE A 96 -2.02 4.52 15.12
C ILE A 96 -1.66 5.65 16.08
N ASP A 97 -1.97 6.88 15.68
CA ASP A 97 -1.76 8.07 16.51
C ASP A 97 -2.91 8.20 17.52
N HIS A 98 -2.56 8.04 18.79
CA HIS A 98 -3.46 8.14 19.94
C HIS A 98 -3.14 9.38 20.76
N GLU A 99 -3.26 10.56 20.15
CA GLU A 99 -3.13 11.85 20.84
C GLU A 99 -4.09 12.88 20.23
N LEU A 100 -5.33 12.97 20.72
CA LEU A 100 -6.29 13.98 20.23
C LEU A 100 -6.92 14.84 21.31
N SER A 101 -7.05 16.13 20.97
CA SER A 101 -7.80 17.13 21.72
C SER A 101 -9.11 17.50 21.00
N PRO A 102 -10.23 17.70 21.72
CA PRO A 102 -10.35 17.60 23.16
C PRO A 102 -10.32 16.13 23.60
N VAL A 103 -9.52 15.89 24.63
CA VAL A 103 -9.46 14.59 25.28
C VAL A 103 -10.81 14.35 25.96
N PRO A 104 -11.33 13.11 26.00
CA PRO A 104 -12.56 12.83 26.70
C PRO A 104 -12.53 13.35 28.14
N ALA A 105 -13.45 14.23 28.52
CA ALA A 105 -13.49 14.78 29.89
C ALA A 105 -14.14 13.82 30.90
N THR A 106 -14.62 12.65 30.44
CA THR A 106 -15.36 11.68 31.24
C THR A 106 -14.82 10.26 31.03
N ARG A 107 -15.01 9.40 32.03
CA ARG A 107 -14.67 7.97 31.93
C ARG A 107 -15.37 7.27 30.76
N ALA A 108 -16.64 7.62 30.50
CA ALA A 108 -17.40 7.03 29.40
C ALA A 108 -16.80 7.40 28.03
N GLY A 109 -16.43 8.67 27.82
CA GLY A 109 -15.76 9.08 26.58
C GLY A 109 -14.35 8.49 26.45
N ALA A 110 -13.63 8.33 27.57
CA ALA A 110 -12.35 7.64 27.57
C ALA A 110 -12.49 6.17 27.17
N GLN A 111 -13.54 5.49 27.65
CA GLN A 111 -13.83 4.10 27.28
C GLN A 111 -14.24 3.98 25.81
N ASP A 112 -15.06 4.89 25.29
CA ASP A 112 -15.42 4.90 23.87
C ASP A 112 -14.19 5.11 22.97
N LEU A 113 -13.28 6.02 23.34
CA LEU A 113 -12.02 6.22 22.60
C LEU A 113 -11.10 4.99 22.68
N ASP A 114 -11.05 4.34 23.84
CA ASP A 114 -10.31 3.10 24.06
C ASP A 114 -10.81 1.98 23.14
N ASP A 115 -12.12 1.73 23.16
CA ASP A 115 -12.78 0.70 22.35
C ASP A 115 -12.58 0.96 20.85
N ARG A 116 -12.68 2.22 20.42
CA ARG A 116 -12.39 2.63 19.03
C ARG A 116 -10.95 2.37 18.64
N THR A 117 -10.01 2.60 19.53
CA THR A 117 -8.58 2.36 19.29
C THR A 117 -8.31 0.87 19.12
N HIS A 118 -8.89 0.02 19.98
CA HIS A 118 -8.84 -1.43 19.82
C HIS A 118 -9.38 -1.90 18.47
N GLU A 119 -10.55 -1.41 18.07
CA GLU A 119 -11.15 -1.78 16.80
C GLU A 119 -10.36 -1.27 15.59
N LEU A 120 -9.83 -0.05 15.67
CA LEU A 120 -8.98 0.51 14.61
C LEU A 120 -7.70 -0.31 14.42
N ILE A 121 -7.07 -0.74 15.51
CA ILE A 121 -5.88 -1.62 15.47
C ILE A 121 -6.23 -2.94 14.81
N ARG A 122 -7.35 -3.56 15.19
CA ARG A 122 -7.82 -4.83 14.60
C ARG A 122 -8.03 -4.69 13.09
N LEU A 123 -8.79 -3.69 12.66
CA LEU A 123 -9.07 -3.44 11.24
C LEU A 123 -7.78 -3.14 10.45
N THR A 124 -6.87 -2.36 11.03
CA THR A 124 -5.59 -2.04 10.40
C THR A 124 -4.74 -3.30 10.23
N ARG A 125 -4.75 -4.20 11.21
CA ARG A 125 -4.01 -5.48 11.16
C ARG A 125 -4.54 -6.39 10.05
N ASP A 126 -5.85 -6.48 9.89
CA ASP A 126 -6.47 -7.24 8.81
C ASP A 126 -6.01 -6.73 7.42
N VAL A 127 -5.94 -5.41 7.24
CA VAL A 127 -5.49 -4.80 5.98
C VAL A 127 -3.98 -4.89 5.79
N ALA A 128 -3.18 -4.76 6.85
CA ALA A 128 -1.73 -4.79 6.77
C ALA A 128 -1.15 -6.21 6.58
N ALA A 129 -1.89 -7.24 7.00
CA ALA A 129 -1.43 -8.62 7.03
C ALA A 129 -0.89 -9.17 5.69
N PRO A 130 -1.52 -8.93 4.52
CA PRO A 130 -1.02 -9.44 3.24
C PRO A 130 0.38 -8.94 2.86
N TRP A 131 0.81 -7.82 3.44
CA TRP A 131 2.12 -7.22 3.18
C TRP A 131 3.07 -7.34 4.37
N GLY A 132 2.65 -7.99 5.46
CA GLY A 132 3.46 -8.12 6.68
C GLY A 132 3.83 -6.77 7.32
N ILE A 133 3.03 -5.72 7.10
CA ILE A 133 3.34 -4.37 7.57
C ILE A 133 3.09 -4.30 9.09
N PRO A 134 4.12 -3.99 9.92
CA PRO A 134 3.95 -3.82 11.35
C PRO A 134 3.04 -2.63 11.68
N ILE A 135 2.35 -2.71 12.81
CA ILE A 135 1.48 -1.66 13.35
C ILE A 135 2.01 -1.23 14.71
N ILE A 136 2.39 0.04 14.82
CA ILE A 136 2.86 0.64 16.06
C ILE A 136 1.88 1.69 16.59
N GLY A 137 1.93 1.93 17.89
CA GLY A 137 1.19 3.03 18.52
C GLY A 137 2.05 4.28 18.61
N TYR A 138 1.42 5.45 18.49
CA TYR A 138 2.01 6.72 18.86
C TYR A 138 1.18 7.43 19.93
N SER A 139 1.83 7.99 20.95
CA SER A 139 1.18 8.88 21.92
C SER A 139 2.20 9.66 22.75
N ALA A 140 1.74 10.71 23.41
CA ALA A 140 2.49 11.44 24.41
C ALA A 140 2.17 10.97 25.83
N ASP A 141 3.16 11.04 26.72
CA ASP A 141 3.03 10.60 28.12
C ASP A 141 1.84 11.25 28.85
N TRP A 142 1.60 12.55 28.58
CA TRP A 142 0.52 13.30 29.20
C TRP A 142 -0.86 12.74 28.83
N PHE A 143 -1.01 12.26 27.60
CA PHE A 143 -2.27 11.73 27.08
C PHE A 143 -2.53 10.33 27.63
N LEU A 144 -1.53 9.44 27.58
CA LEU A 144 -1.63 8.09 28.15
C LEU A 144 -1.92 8.15 29.65
N GLY A 145 -1.28 9.07 30.37
CA GLY A 145 -1.53 9.25 31.80
C GLY A 145 -2.93 9.75 32.12
N PHE A 146 -3.44 10.69 31.32
CA PHE A 146 -4.81 11.15 31.44
C PHE A 146 -5.82 10.02 31.18
N LEU A 147 -5.66 9.29 30.07
CA LEU A 147 -6.55 8.20 29.69
C LEU A 147 -6.52 7.07 30.72
N GLY A 148 -5.32 6.68 31.16
CA GLY A 148 -5.12 5.67 32.21
C GLY A 148 -5.80 6.08 33.52
N THR A 149 -5.72 7.35 33.91
CA THR A 149 -6.42 7.88 35.10
C THR A 149 -7.93 7.73 34.98
N LEU A 150 -8.52 8.16 33.85
CA LEU A 150 -9.98 8.10 33.66
C LEU A 150 -10.52 6.67 33.63
N LEU A 151 -9.75 5.73 33.08
CA LEU A 151 -10.13 4.33 32.99
C LEU A 151 -9.83 3.54 34.28
N GLY A 152 -9.17 4.16 35.26
CA GLY A 152 -8.70 3.47 36.47
C GLY A 152 -7.57 2.47 36.19
N ARG A 153 -6.89 2.62 35.05
CA ARG A 153 -5.78 1.77 34.59
C ARG A 153 -4.45 2.43 34.93
N THR A 154 -4.20 2.61 36.22
CA THR A 154 -2.95 3.20 36.72
C THR A 154 -1.91 2.13 37.01
N GLY A 155 -0.63 2.38 36.72
CA GLY A 155 0.50 1.49 37.05
C GLY A 155 1.23 0.85 35.86
N PRO A 156 2.48 0.37 36.08
CA PRO A 156 3.43 -0.14 35.07
C PRO A 156 2.89 -1.28 34.19
N ASP A 157 2.05 -2.13 34.76
CA ASP A 157 1.63 -3.37 34.09
C ASP A 157 0.41 -3.18 33.18
N ASN A 158 -0.30 -2.07 33.30
CA ASN A 158 -1.58 -1.85 32.62
C ASN A 158 -1.45 -1.30 31.19
N LEU A 159 -0.35 -0.59 30.87
CA LEU A 159 -0.17 0.00 29.53
C LEU A 159 0.58 -0.95 28.58
N ARG A 160 1.49 -1.80 29.10
CA ARG A 160 2.33 -2.71 28.32
C ARG A 160 1.56 -3.69 27.43
N ASN A 161 0.40 -4.15 27.90
CA ASN A 161 -0.45 -5.10 27.17
C ASN A 161 -1.79 -4.47 26.75
N TRP A 162 -1.92 -3.13 26.85
CA TRP A 162 -3.20 -2.49 26.59
C TRP A 162 -3.60 -2.73 25.14
N TYR A 163 -2.71 -2.45 24.20
CA TYR A 163 -2.96 -2.69 22.80
C TYR A 163 -1.98 -3.73 22.26
N ALA A 164 -2.49 -4.68 21.48
CA ALA A 164 -1.65 -5.61 20.74
C ALA A 164 -1.00 -4.87 19.56
N LEU A 165 0.15 -4.23 19.81
CA LEU A 165 0.94 -3.47 18.85
C LEU A 165 2.36 -4.04 18.76
N ASP A 166 3.02 -3.83 17.63
CA ASP A 166 4.36 -4.36 17.36
C ASP A 166 5.47 -3.45 17.94
N GLY A 167 5.08 -2.29 18.47
CA GLY A 167 5.96 -1.33 19.15
C GLY A 167 5.26 -0.01 19.45
N TYR A 168 5.96 0.86 20.17
CA TYR A 168 5.49 2.20 20.52
C TYR A 168 6.49 3.30 20.15
N TRP A 169 5.95 4.35 19.57
CA TRP A 169 6.63 5.61 19.27
C TRP A 169 6.12 6.68 20.25
N HIS A 170 6.97 7.14 21.16
CA HIS A 170 6.56 8.06 22.22
C HIS A 170 6.94 9.52 21.93
N ALA A 171 6.05 10.46 22.23
CA ALA A 171 6.38 11.89 22.19
C ALA A 171 7.06 12.35 23.49
N ARG A 172 8.31 12.82 23.37
CA ARG A 172 9.07 13.42 24.49
C ARG A 172 10.00 14.51 24.00
N TYR A 173 9.56 15.76 24.11
CA TYR A 173 10.24 16.94 23.56
C TYR A 173 11.42 17.44 24.42
N ASP A 174 12.44 16.62 24.60
CA ASP A 174 13.67 16.99 25.34
C ASP A 174 14.81 17.47 24.43
N ASN A 175 14.60 17.50 23.10
CA ASN A 175 15.59 17.80 22.08
C ASN A 175 16.79 16.82 22.04
N ILE A 176 16.66 15.62 22.63
CA ILE A 176 17.70 14.59 22.65
C ILE A 176 17.29 13.45 21.70
N PRO A 177 18.04 13.22 20.60
CA PRO A 177 17.72 12.21 19.59
C PRO A 177 18.21 10.81 20.00
N ASP A 178 17.76 10.32 21.16
CA ASP A 178 17.95 8.95 21.63
C ASP A 178 16.62 8.29 22.04
N LEU A 179 16.63 7.00 22.35
CA LEU A 179 15.45 6.29 22.86
C LEU A 179 15.32 6.36 24.38
N ARG A 180 16.11 7.20 25.07
CA ARG A 180 16.07 7.28 26.53
C ARG A 180 14.88 8.13 26.95
N MET A 181 13.87 7.45 27.50
CA MET A 181 12.63 8.09 27.97
C MET A 181 12.74 8.60 29.41
N GLY A 182 13.89 8.41 30.07
CA GLY A 182 14.07 8.77 31.48
C GLY A 182 13.12 7.99 32.38
N THR A 183 12.80 8.53 33.57
CA THR A 183 11.73 7.99 34.40
C THR A 183 10.40 8.30 33.73
N PRO A 184 9.66 7.27 33.29
CA PRO A 184 8.34 7.51 32.72
C PRO A 184 7.43 8.10 33.80
N THR A 185 6.63 9.10 33.42
CA THR A 185 5.58 9.58 34.33
C THR A 185 4.43 8.57 34.43
N TRP A 186 4.31 7.69 33.42
CA TRP A 186 3.33 6.62 33.31
C TRP A 186 3.97 5.40 32.65
N ALA A 187 3.44 4.21 32.92
CA ALA A 187 3.91 2.96 32.34
C ALA A 187 4.10 3.06 30.82
N MET A 188 5.33 3.02 30.32
CA MET A 188 5.51 3.03 28.87
C MET A 188 4.98 1.73 28.32
N ALA A 189 4.25 1.80 27.22
CA ALA A 189 3.94 0.61 26.48
C ALA A 189 5.24 0.13 25.80
N GLU A 190 5.55 -1.15 25.93
CA GLU A 190 6.80 -1.74 25.44
C GLU A 190 6.50 -2.70 24.28
N PRO A 191 7.41 -2.87 23.31
CA PRO A 191 8.72 -2.22 23.22
C PRO A 191 8.63 -0.76 22.72
N VAL A 192 9.47 0.12 23.26
CA VAL A 192 9.65 1.47 22.72
C VAL A 192 10.56 1.37 21.50
N VAL A 193 10.00 1.60 20.32
CA VAL A 193 10.70 1.52 19.03
C VAL A 193 10.99 2.90 18.43
N GLY A 194 10.37 3.95 18.96
CA GLY A 194 10.58 5.32 18.49
C GLY A 194 10.37 6.39 19.56
N LYS A 195 10.95 7.56 19.32
CA LYS A 195 10.74 8.78 20.11
C LYS A 195 10.64 10.00 19.19
N GLN A 196 9.59 10.79 19.35
CA GLN A 196 9.51 12.15 18.82
C GLN A 196 10.17 13.10 19.82
N TYR A 197 11.36 13.58 19.50
CA TYR A 197 12.17 14.39 20.41
C TYR A 197 12.01 15.90 20.19
N LYS A 198 11.37 16.31 19.09
CA LYS A 198 11.07 17.70 18.77
C LYS A 198 9.90 17.82 17.80
N GLY A 199 8.83 18.49 18.21
CA GLY A 199 7.69 18.81 17.34
C GLY A 199 7.84 20.14 16.59
N THR A 200 6.99 20.33 15.58
CA THR A 200 6.77 21.55 14.77
C THR A 200 8.07 22.27 14.38
N THR A 201 8.98 21.57 13.72
CA THR A 201 10.27 22.12 13.28
C THR A 201 10.24 22.49 11.80
N ILE A 202 10.84 23.63 11.44
CA ILE A 202 11.04 23.98 10.02
C ILE A 202 12.36 23.37 9.53
N LEU A 203 12.28 22.45 8.57
CA LEU A 203 13.43 21.82 7.94
C LEU A 203 13.32 21.90 6.41
N GLY A 204 14.28 22.56 5.77
CA GLY A 204 14.25 22.79 4.32
C GLY A 204 12.94 23.43 3.83
N GLY A 205 12.38 24.36 4.60
CA GLY A 205 11.14 25.07 4.29
C GLY A 205 9.84 24.27 4.51
N LYS A 206 9.92 23.10 5.16
CA LYS A 206 8.75 22.26 5.47
C LYS A 206 8.60 22.11 6.97
N VAL A 207 7.35 22.04 7.44
CA VAL A 207 7.04 21.77 8.85
C VAL A 207 7.12 20.27 9.07
N THR A 208 7.91 19.84 10.04
CA THR A 208 8.16 18.43 10.32
C THR A 208 8.47 18.21 11.80
N ASP A 209 8.10 17.04 12.30
CA ASP A 209 8.52 16.56 13.61
C ASP A 209 9.74 15.65 13.48
N LEU A 210 10.64 15.74 14.45
CA LEU A 210 11.92 15.07 14.42
C LEU A 210 11.89 13.83 15.32
N ASN A 211 12.23 12.69 14.73
CA ASN A 211 12.12 11.40 15.39
C ASN A 211 13.43 10.62 15.37
N VAL A 212 13.59 9.77 16.37
CA VAL A 212 14.58 8.71 16.39
C VAL A 212 13.86 7.38 16.62
N PHE A 213 14.28 6.36 15.89
CA PHE A 213 13.77 4.99 15.96
C PHE A 213 14.90 4.01 16.26
N ASP A 214 14.58 2.88 16.87
CA ASP A 214 15.53 1.78 17.06
C ASP A 214 16.02 1.28 15.70
N GLY A 215 17.34 1.36 15.48
CA GLY A 215 17.93 0.92 14.22
C GLY A 215 17.85 -0.58 14.01
N ALA A 216 17.90 -1.38 15.08
CA ALA A 216 17.79 -2.84 14.99
C ALA A 216 16.36 -3.24 14.62
N TRP A 217 15.37 -2.63 15.25
CA TRP A 217 13.95 -2.85 14.91
C TRP A 217 13.64 -2.45 13.47
N ILE A 218 14.10 -1.26 13.02
CA ILE A 218 13.92 -0.85 11.62
C ILE A 218 14.60 -1.84 10.66
N HIS A 219 15.80 -2.31 11.00
CA HIS A 219 16.50 -3.30 10.18
C HIS A 219 15.70 -4.60 10.06
N GLU A 220 15.18 -5.10 11.18
CA GLU A 220 14.36 -6.31 11.22
C GLU A 220 13.12 -6.21 10.33
N ILE A 221 12.33 -5.13 10.46
CA ILE A 221 11.08 -4.99 9.70
C ILE A 221 11.30 -4.68 8.21
N THR A 222 12.46 -4.12 7.84
CA THR A 222 12.77 -3.82 6.43
C THR A 222 13.45 -4.99 5.72
N GLN A 223 13.96 -5.97 6.47
CA GLN A 223 14.51 -7.21 5.94
C GLN A 223 13.49 -8.34 5.85
N ALA A 224 12.17 -8.03 5.87
CA ALA A 224 11.11 -9.01 5.77
C ALA A 224 11.48 -10.10 4.73
N PRO A 225 11.43 -11.39 5.09
CA PRO A 225 11.89 -12.46 4.22
C PRO A 225 11.19 -12.32 2.88
N VAL A 226 11.95 -12.24 1.80
CA VAL A 226 11.40 -12.51 0.47
C VAL A 226 10.75 -13.89 0.60
N GLU A 227 9.41 -13.97 0.57
CA GLU A 227 8.75 -15.26 0.56
C GLU A 227 9.43 -16.08 -0.54
N PRO A 228 9.87 -17.32 -0.25
CA PRO A 228 10.42 -18.17 -1.30
C PRO A 228 9.37 -18.16 -2.40
N THR A 229 9.79 -17.71 -3.59
CA THR A 229 8.92 -17.69 -4.77
C THR A 229 8.19 -19.02 -4.80
N PRO A 230 6.84 -19.04 -4.78
CA PRO A 230 6.09 -20.28 -4.84
C PRO A 230 6.74 -21.14 -5.93
N PRO A 231 7.04 -22.42 -5.67
CA PRO A 231 7.62 -23.26 -6.69
C PRO A 231 6.77 -23.06 -7.94
N ALA A 232 7.44 -22.78 -9.07
CA ALA A 232 6.76 -22.55 -10.33
C ALA A 232 5.63 -23.58 -10.44
N PRO A 233 4.38 -23.17 -10.76
CA PRO A 233 3.31 -24.11 -10.99
C PRO A 233 3.89 -25.24 -11.84
N PRO A 234 3.66 -26.52 -11.50
CA PRO A 234 4.16 -27.61 -12.34
C PRO A 234 3.79 -27.26 -13.77
N GLU A 235 4.78 -27.24 -14.67
CA GLU A 235 4.55 -26.92 -16.09
C GLU A 235 3.33 -27.74 -16.52
N GLU A 236 2.18 -27.06 -16.66
CA GLU A 236 1.05 -27.69 -17.29
C GLU A 236 1.55 -28.07 -18.68
N PRO A 237 1.44 -29.34 -19.11
CA PRO A 237 1.88 -29.72 -20.44
C PRO A 237 1.27 -28.72 -21.41
N GLU A 238 2.12 -28.02 -22.16
CA GLU A 238 1.70 -27.00 -23.11
C GLU A 238 0.50 -27.55 -23.87
N LYS A 239 -0.69 -27.01 -23.58
CA LYS A 239 -1.84 -27.27 -24.43
C LYS A 239 -1.43 -26.68 -25.77
N GLU A 240 -1.12 -27.55 -26.72
CA GLU A 240 -1.04 -27.18 -28.14
C GLU A 240 -2.39 -26.55 -28.50
N THR A 241 -2.47 -25.23 -28.40
CA THR A 241 -3.58 -24.46 -28.95
C THR A 241 -3.45 -24.56 -30.45
N ASN A 242 -4.24 -25.46 -31.03
CA ASN A 242 -4.43 -25.57 -32.47
C ASN A 242 -5.13 -24.29 -32.96
N MET A 243 -4.34 -23.28 -33.31
CA MET A 243 -4.86 -22.03 -33.85
C MET A 243 -4.99 -22.14 -35.37
N ILE A 244 -6.20 -21.92 -35.89
CA ILE A 244 -6.45 -21.89 -37.34
C ILE A 244 -6.45 -20.42 -37.77
N LEU A 245 -5.43 -20.01 -38.51
CA LEU A 245 -5.31 -18.66 -39.07
C LEU A 245 -5.97 -18.60 -40.45
N LEU A 246 -7.03 -17.80 -40.59
CA LEU A 246 -7.69 -17.55 -41.89
C LEU A 246 -7.35 -16.14 -42.37
N ILE A 247 -6.71 -16.04 -43.53
CA ILE A 247 -6.32 -14.75 -44.13
C ILE A 247 -7.12 -14.52 -45.41
N GLY A 248 -7.81 -13.38 -45.50
CA GLY A 248 -8.59 -12.98 -46.68
C GLY A 248 -8.05 -11.72 -47.34
N ARG A 249 -8.22 -11.62 -48.66
CA ARG A 249 -7.84 -10.44 -49.46
C ARG A 249 -9.10 -9.74 -49.98
N GLU A 250 -9.19 -8.43 -49.79
CA GLU A 250 -10.32 -7.65 -50.30
C GLU A 250 -10.00 -7.16 -51.71
N GLY A 251 -10.82 -7.58 -52.68
CA GLY A 251 -10.90 -6.96 -54.01
C GLY A 251 -12.34 -6.50 -54.24
N ASP A 252 -12.53 -5.49 -55.08
CA ASP A 252 -13.72 -4.63 -55.26
C ASP A 252 -15.04 -5.31 -55.69
N GLY A 253 -15.44 -6.42 -55.04
CA GLY A 253 -16.66 -7.15 -55.35
C GLY A 253 -17.07 -8.27 -54.39
N GLY A 254 -16.42 -8.41 -53.23
CA GLY A 254 -16.75 -9.42 -52.22
C GLY A 254 -15.52 -10.20 -51.78
N GLY A 255 -15.21 -10.20 -50.49
CA GLY A 255 -13.98 -10.77 -49.94
C GLY A 255 -13.80 -12.24 -50.31
N ILE A 256 -12.65 -12.56 -50.91
CA ILE A 256 -12.25 -13.91 -51.28
C ILE A 256 -11.32 -14.44 -50.19
N PHE A 257 -11.69 -15.56 -49.59
CA PHE A 257 -10.86 -16.26 -48.60
C PHE A 257 -10.36 -17.55 -49.22
N THR A 258 -9.08 -17.87 -49.05
CA THR A 258 -8.50 -19.13 -49.54
C THR A 258 -8.02 -19.99 -48.39
N LEU A 259 -8.29 -21.29 -48.49
CA LEU A 259 -7.75 -22.31 -47.59
C LEU A 259 -7.12 -23.39 -48.46
N ASP A 260 -5.82 -23.65 -48.28
CA ASP A 260 -5.03 -24.54 -49.13
C ASP A 260 -5.16 -24.27 -50.64
N GLY A 261 -5.27 -22.98 -51.02
CA GLY A 261 -5.43 -22.56 -52.40
C GLY A 261 -6.84 -22.71 -52.99
N LYS A 262 -7.83 -23.18 -52.21
CA LYS A 262 -9.23 -23.25 -52.63
C LYS A 262 -9.99 -22.01 -52.16
N HIS A 263 -10.73 -21.36 -53.07
CA HIS A 263 -11.61 -20.25 -52.72
C HIS A 263 -12.81 -20.74 -51.91
N LEU A 264 -13.07 -20.07 -50.79
CA LEU A 264 -14.19 -20.33 -49.90
C LEU A 264 -15.25 -19.23 -50.05
N SER A 265 -16.50 -19.65 -50.14
CA SER A 265 -17.66 -18.77 -50.02
C SER A 265 -17.93 -18.40 -48.55
N LEU A 266 -18.66 -17.31 -48.31
CA LEU A 266 -19.07 -16.85 -46.98
C LEU A 266 -19.79 -17.92 -46.12
N PRO A 267 -20.71 -18.73 -46.68
CA PRO A 267 -21.31 -19.85 -45.95
C PRO A 267 -20.30 -20.93 -45.51
N GLU A 268 -19.28 -21.19 -46.33
CA GLU A 268 -18.23 -22.17 -46.02
C GLU A 268 -17.32 -21.67 -44.89
N LEU A 269 -16.97 -20.38 -44.87
CA LEU A 269 -16.19 -19.77 -43.78
C LEU A 269 -16.92 -19.80 -42.43
N THR A 270 -18.22 -19.53 -42.46
CA THR A 270 -19.07 -19.56 -41.26
C THR A 270 -19.13 -20.99 -40.68
N SER A 271 -19.15 -21.99 -41.56
CA SER A 271 -19.14 -23.41 -41.18
C SER A 271 -17.78 -23.83 -40.60
N ILE A 272 -16.66 -23.36 -41.17
CA ILE A 272 -15.30 -23.66 -40.66
C ILE A 272 -15.09 -23.06 -39.27
N ARG A 273 -15.51 -21.81 -39.06
CA ARG A 273 -15.42 -21.16 -37.75
C ARG A 273 -16.23 -21.92 -36.70
N TRP A 274 -17.45 -22.31 -37.03
CA TRP A 274 -18.30 -23.07 -36.11
C TRP A 274 -17.70 -24.43 -35.74
N VAL A 275 -17.12 -25.17 -36.70
CA VAL A 275 -16.47 -26.45 -36.43
C VAL A 275 -15.21 -26.29 -35.56
N ALA A 276 -14.39 -25.26 -35.80
CA ALA A 276 -13.19 -24.99 -35.02
C ALA A 276 -13.52 -24.62 -33.55
N GLU A 277 -14.54 -23.78 -33.34
CA GLU A 277 -15.01 -23.41 -32.01
C GLU A 277 -15.55 -24.62 -31.23
N GLN A 278 -16.27 -25.54 -31.89
CA GLN A 278 -16.74 -26.80 -31.26
C GLN A 278 -15.61 -27.76 -30.88
N GLN A 279 -14.42 -27.63 -31.48
CA GLN A 279 -13.25 -28.46 -31.18
C GLN A 279 -12.26 -27.76 -30.23
N GLY A 280 -12.62 -26.60 -29.67
CA GLY A 280 -11.77 -25.85 -28.75
C GLY A 280 -10.56 -25.20 -29.41
N ALA A 281 -10.60 -24.99 -30.73
CA ALA A 281 -9.60 -24.26 -31.47
C ALA A 281 -9.95 -22.77 -31.54
N ASP A 282 -8.98 -21.91 -31.27
CA ASP A 282 -9.14 -20.47 -31.48
C ASP A 282 -8.97 -20.13 -32.97
N VAL A 283 -9.94 -19.42 -33.52
CA VAL A 283 -9.91 -18.95 -34.91
C VAL A 283 -9.54 -17.47 -34.94
N LEU A 284 -8.35 -17.16 -35.43
CA LEU A 284 -7.93 -15.79 -35.68
C LEU A 284 -8.22 -15.45 -37.14
N VAL A 285 -9.11 -14.49 -37.38
CA VAL A 285 -9.35 -13.93 -38.72
C VAL A 285 -8.61 -12.61 -38.80
N GLN A 286 -7.50 -12.59 -39.55
CA GLN A 286 -6.72 -11.38 -39.73
C GLN A 286 -7.02 -10.75 -41.09
N LYS A 287 -7.50 -9.50 -41.06
CA LYS A 287 -7.71 -8.70 -42.26
C LYS A 287 -6.39 -8.06 -42.67
N VAL A 288 -5.94 -8.30 -43.90
CA VAL A 288 -4.68 -7.74 -44.41
C VAL A 288 -4.98 -6.77 -45.54
N ASP A 289 -4.37 -5.59 -45.48
CA ASP A 289 -4.54 -4.54 -46.48
C ASP A 289 -3.87 -4.95 -47.80
N ALA A 290 -4.50 -4.67 -48.93
CA ALA A 290 -4.06 -5.13 -50.25
C ALA A 290 -2.69 -4.54 -50.69
N HIS A 291 -2.20 -3.54 -49.96
CA HIS A 291 -0.95 -2.82 -50.20
C HIS A 291 0.18 -3.17 -49.22
N ASP A 292 0.02 -4.18 -48.36
CA ASP A 292 1.11 -4.63 -47.49
C ASP A 292 2.20 -5.37 -48.29
N PRO A 293 3.44 -4.82 -48.38
CA PRO A 293 4.51 -5.42 -49.19
C PRO A 293 5.12 -6.69 -48.58
N PHE A 294 4.71 -7.08 -47.36
CA PHE A 294 5.23 -8.27 -46.68
C PHE A 294 4.38 -9.53 -46.86
N PHE A 295 3.30 -9.47 -47.64
CA PHE A 295 2.47 -10.64 -47.90
C PHE A 295 3.11 -11.57 -48.95
N THR A 296 3.54 -12.76 -48.53
CA THR A 296 3.92 -13.87 -49.41
C THR A 296 2.94 -15.02 -49.22
N GLU A 297 2.45 -15.63 -50.30
CA GLU A 297 1.56 -16.81 -50.24
C GLU A 297 2.29 -17.97 -49.54
N GLY A 298 2.10 -18.09 -48.23
CA GLY A 298 2.54 -19.22 -47.43
C GLY A 298 1.40 -20.23 -47.28
N ALA A 299 1.69 -21.51 -47.56
CA ALA A 299 0.76 -22.60 -47.32
C ALA A 299 0.50 -22.75 -45.81
N ILE A 300 -0.78 -22.72 -45.42
CA ILE A 300 -1.20 -23.04 -44.04
C ILE A 300 -1.04 -24.55 -43.88
N THR A 301 -0.33 -25.00 -42.84
CA THR A 301 -0.19 -26.43 -42.53
C THR A 301 -1.11 -26.77 -41.37
N PHE A 302 -1.95 -27.78 -41.53
CA PHE A 302 -2.84 -28.26 -40.47
C PHE A 302 -2.13 -29.27 -39.55
N PRO A 303 -2.47 -29.30 -38.25
CA PRO A 303 -2.12 -30.41 -37.37
C PRO A 303 -2.75 -31.72 -37.87
N HIS A 304 -2.07 -32.84 -37.65
CA HIS A 304 -2.57 -34.16 -38.01
C HIS A 304 -3.88 -34.47 -37.27
N GLY A 305 -4.98 -34.74 -38.01
CA GLY A 305 -6.21 -35.29 -37.44
C GLY A 305 -7.52 -34.57 -37.80
N ILE A 306 -7.48 -33.40 -38.45
CA ILE A 306 -8.69 -32.71 -38.90
C ILE A 306 -9.15 -33.29 -40.25
N PRO A 307 -10.39 -33.79 -40.39
CA PRO A 307 -10.92 -34.26 -41.67
C PRO A 307 -11.00 -33.09 -42.65
N ARG A 308 -10.40 -33.24 -43.84
CA ARG A 308 -10.51 -32.26 -44.93
C ARG A 308 -11.89 -32.39 -45.58
N PRO A 309 -12.58 -31.30 -45.94
CA PRO A 309 -13.79 -31.36 -46.76
C PRO A 309 -13.49 -31.82 -48.20
#